data_AF-A0A7S2DBY1-F1
#
_entry.id   AF-A0A7S2DBY1-F1
#
_cell.length_a   1.000
_cell.length_b   1.000
_cell.length_c   1.000
_cell.angle_alpha   90.00
_cell.angle_beta   90.00
_cell.angle_gamma   90.00
#
_symmetry.space_group_name_H-M   'P 1'
#
loop_
_entity.id
_entity.type
_entity.pdbx_description
1 polymer ?
#
loop_
_entity_poly.entity_id
_entity_poly.type
_entity_poly.pdbx_seq_one_letter_code
_entity_poly.pdbx_strand_id
1 'polypeptide(L)'
;ALRSQIRSADDTTSLESWREDMIRELKNDPRAAQLRQPHAEIKLQMKEKEDLGLRCKLTKWDDCKLADLIRGRVTSIAPGGETTCLAGEPYSFEVYPGHTDKVVIHFEGGGGCWSKTTLDLGVCIDEVEQWTSNIGFFNSCEQGNHPFSGYTVVHVRYCSGDAHVGNITRPWKMTNRRNGLKNTVKQHGYFNSMSAFKWLKDNTDVELDTLVMTGSSAGGIAAEIWAPQLLAMFRPKHSTVLVDSWAGVFPKNFEGEMLRDMGMCGLPWYRDVPALTSLIPKCRDGSLKLKDMVEQLLTAYPEVNMMHIVAKYDAVQRFFHDMLANTYNLNKVQAICGDRKGCSRADVPK
;
A
#
# COMPACT_ATOMS: atom_id res chain seq x y z
N ALA A 1 -9.04 -28.70 15.34
CA ALA A 1 -9.84 -28.72 14.10
C ALA A 1 -9.13 -28.03 12.94
N LEU A 2 -8.70 -26.76 13.04
CA LEU A 2 -7.98 -26.07 11.93
C LEU A 2 -6.68 -26.77 11.46
N ARG A 3 -5.93 -27.41 12.37
CA ARG A 3 -4.65 -28.07 12.03
C ARG A 3 -4.79 -29.32 11.14
N SER A 4 -5.97 -29.96 11.09
CA SER A 4 -6.17 -31.18 10.29
C SER A 4 -6.62 -30.91 8.85
N GLN A 5 -7.04 -29.68 8.52
CA GLN A 5 -7.38 -29.27 7.15
C GLN A 5 -6.15 -28.79 6.34
N ILE A 6 -4.98 -28.70 6.97
CA ILE A 6 -3.73 -28.18 6.36
C ILE A 6 -3.10 -29.17 5.35
N ARG A 7 -3.60 -30.40 5.23
CA ARG A 7 -2.94 -31.47 4.46
C ARG A 7 -3.15 -31.44 2.93
N SER A 8 -3.92 -30.50 2.38
CA SER A 8 -4.04 -30.37 0.92
C SER A 8 -4.40 -28.95 0.51
N ALA A 9 -3.42 -28.05 0.53
CA ALA A 9 -3.58 -26.69 -0.03
C ALA A 9 -3.23 -26.64 -1.54
N ASP A 10 -3.43 -27.74 -2.25
CA ASP A 10 -3.20 -27.85 -3.70
C ASP A 10 -4.40 -27.39 -4.54
N ASP A 11 -5.52 -27.01 -3.91
CA ASP A 11 -6.75 -26.64 -4.61
C ASP A 11 -7.21 -25.22 -4.24
N THR A 12 -7.52 -24.42 -5.26
CA THR A 12 -8.08 -23.06 -5.19
C THR A 12 -9.28 -22.98 -4.25
N THR A 13 -10.05 -24.06 -4.14
CA THR A 13 -11.18 -24.22 -3.21
C THR A 13 -10.80 -23.92 -1.75
N SER A 14 -9.59 -24.31 -1.33
CA SER A 14 -9.11 -24.07 0.04
C SER A 14 -8.79 -22.60 0.31
N LEU A 15 -8.22 -21.90 -0.67
CA LEU A 15 -7.90 -20.48 -0.58
C LEU A 15 -9.16 -19.60 -0.60
N GLU A 16 -10.15 -19.96 -1.44
CA GLU A 16 -11.48 -19.33 -1.43
C GLU A 16 -12.15 -19.48 -0.08
N SER A 17 -12.15 -20.68 0.50
CA SER A 17 -12.73 -20.91 1.83
C SER A 17 -12.11 -20.02 2.90
N TRP A 18 -10.79 -19.85 2.92
CA TRP A 18 -10.12 -18.99 3.90
C TRP A 18 -10.48 -17.53 3.73
N ARG A 19 -10.60 -17.07 2.47
CA ARG A 19 -11.04 -15.71 2.16
C ARG A 19 -12.47 -15.47 2.66
N GLU A 20 -13.37 -16.41 2.39
CA GLU A 20 -14.76 -16.32 2.84
C GLU A 20 -14.86 -16.35 4.37
N ASP A 21 -14.03 -17.14 5.06
CA ASP A 21 -14.00 -17.16 6.52
C ASP A 21 -13.48 -15.84 7.11
N MET A 22 -12.44 -15.23 6.53
CA MET A 22 -11.99 -13.89 6.91
C MET A 22 -13.12 -12.86 6.73
N ILE A 23 -13.79 -12.86 5.58
CA ILE A 23 -14.92 -11.95 5.31
C ILE A 23 -16.05 -12.15 6.32
N ARG A 24 -16.38 -13.41 6.63
CA ARG A 24 -17.40 -13.77 7.61
C ARG A 24 -17.05 -13.26 9.00
N GLU A 25 -15.80 -13.41 9.42
CA GLU A 25 -15.32 -12.90 10.71
C GLU A 25 -15.47 -11.38 10.79
N LEU A 26 -14.98 -10.65 9.78
CA LEU A 26 -15.08 -9.19 9.71
C LEU A 26 -16.54 -8.71 9.73
N LYS A 27 -17.44 -9.39 8.99
CA LYS A 27 -18.88 -9.08 8.99
C LYS A 27 -19.55 -9.32 10.33
N ASN A 28 -19.07 -10.30 11.09
CA ASN A 28 -19.64 -10.69 12.39
C ASN A 28 -19.00 -9.94 13.57
N ASP A 29 -17.95 -9.14 13.36
CA ASP A 29 -17.35 -8.34 14.42
C ASP A 29 -18.36 -7.24 14.86
N PRO A 30 -18.83 -7.25 16.13
CA PRO A 30 -19.75 -6.25 16.64
C PRO A 30 -19.15 -4.83 16.64
N ARG A 31 -17.82 -4.68 16.67
CA ARG A 31 -17.14 -3.38 16.51
C ARG A 31 -17.24 -2.87 15.07
N ALA A 32 -17.18 -3.77 14.09
CA ALA A 32 -17.46 -3.41 12.71
C ALA A 32 -18.93 -2.98 12.52
N ALA A 33 -19.87 -3.45 13.37
CA ALA A 33 -21.24 -2.94 13.38
C ALA A 33 -21.36 -1.48 13.89
N GLN A 34 -20.46 -1.04 14.77
CA GLN A 34 -20.41 0.35 15.25
C GLN A 34 -19.85 1.31 14.18
N LEU A 35 -18.95 0.82 13.32
CA LEU A 35 -18.45 1.56 12.15
C LEU A 35 -19.44 1.56 10.97
N ARG A 36 -20.37 0.59 10.92
CA ARG A 36 -21.51 0.54 9.99
C ARG A 36 -22.61 1.58 10.29
N GLN A 37 -22.27 2.73 10.86
CA GLN A 37 -23.16 3.88 10.67
C GLN A 37 -23.24 4.16 9.16
N PRO A 38 -24.40 4.53 8.61
CA PRO A 38 -24.51 4.80 7.19
C PRO A 38 -23.46 5.83 6.82
N HIS A 39 -22.44 5.38 6.11
CA HIS A 39 -21.44 6.25 5.54
C HIS A 39 -22.20 7.33 4.78
N ALA A 40 -21.86 8.60 4.96
CA ALA A 40 -22.18 9.58 3.94
C ALA A 40 -21.28 9.27 2.73
N GLU A 41 -21.62 8.19 2.03
CA GLU A 41 -20.99 7.71 0.82
C GLU A 41 -21.36 8.67 -0.30
N ILE A 42 -20.59 9.74 -0.46
CA ILE A 42 -20.78 10.65 -1.58
C ILE A 42 -20.14 10.02 -2.81
N LYS A 43 -20.93 9.22 -3.53
CA LYS A 43 -20.56 8.66 -4.83
C LYS A 43 -20.65 9.76 -5.90
N LEU A 44 -19.68 10.67 -5.95
CA LEU A 44 -19.62 11.66 -7.04
C LEU A 44 -19.14 10.97 -8.32
N GLN A 45 -19.85 11.17 -9.42
CA GLN A 45 -19.39 10.69 -10.71
C GLN A 45 -18.11 11.44 -11.14
N MET A 46 -17.27 10.80 -11.95
CA MET A 46 -16.03 11.40 -12.47
C MET A 46 -16.27 12.76 -13.15
N LYS A 47 -17.34 12.89 -13.93
CA LYS A 47 -17.71 14.14 -14.61
C LYS A 47 -18.12 15.22 -13.62
N GLU A 48 -18.86 14.86 -12.58
CA GLU A 48 -19.27 15.79 -11.52
C GLU A 48 -18.07 16.30 -10.72
N LYS A 49 -17.08 15.42 -10.42
CA LYS A 49 -15.81 15.86 -9.81
C LYS A 49 -15.04 16.83 -10.73
N GLU A 50 -15.04 16.60 -12.04
CA GLU A 50 -14.42 17.51 -13.02
C GLU A 50 -15.15 18.86 -13.07
N ASP A 51 -16.49 18.85 -13.17
CA ASP A 51 -17.33 20.05 -13.22
C ASP A 51 -17.21 20.89 -11.94
N LEU A 52 -16.93 20.26 -10.79
CA LEU A 52 -16.71 20.91 -9.49
C LEU A 52 -15.24 21.33 -9.25
N GLY A 53 -14.32 21.09 -10.18
CA GLY A 53 -12.88 21.37 -10.00
C GLY A 53 -12.19 20.45 -8.98
N LEU A 54 -12.81 19.33 -8.61
CA LEU A 54 -12.31 18.34 -7.64
C LEU A 54 -11.47 17.24 -8.30
N ARG A 55 -11.11 17.45 -9.56
CA ARG A 55 -10.21 16.60 -10.30
C ARG A 55 -9.25 17.45 -11.11
N CYS A 56 -7.97 17.16 -10.97
CA CYS A 56 -6.92 17.82 -11.72
C CYS A 56 -6.02 16.80 -12.43
N LYS A 57 -5.65 17.10 -13.66
CA LYS A 57 -4.70 16.28 -14.44
C LYS A 57 -3.41 17.06 -14.55
N LEU A 58 -2.32 16.46 -14.08
CA LEU A 58 -0.99 17.03 -14.26
C LEU A 58 -0.57 16.79 -15.71
N THR A 59 -0.75 17.80 -16.56
CA THR A 59 -0.21 17.78 -17.94
C THR A 59 1.15 18.46 -18.00
N LYS A 60 1.38 19.42 -17.11
CA LYS A 60 2.64 20.11 -16.82
C LYS A 60 2.84 20.17 -15.30
N TRP A 61 4.09 20.36 -14.87
CA TRP A 61 4.44 20.52 -13.44
C TRP A 61 3.80 21.76 -12.78
N ASP A 62 3.33 22.71 -13.57
CA ASP A 62 2.64 23.90 -13.07
C ASP A 62 1.13 23.74 -12.94
N ASP A 63 0.57 22.62 -13.37
CA ASP A 63 -0.84 22.32 -13.16
C ASP A 63 -1.07 21.82 -11.72
N CYS A 64 -2.31 21.95 -11.23
CA CYS A 64 -2.75 21.37 -9.94
C CYS A 64 -1.97 21.86 -8.72
N LYS A 65 -1.61 23.16 -8.65
CA LYS A 65 -0.90 23.70 -7.48
C LYS A 65 -1.78 23.64 -6.23
N LEU A 66 -1.18 23.35 -5.08
CA LEU A 66 -1.85 23.30 -3.79
C LEU A 66 -2.59 24.61 -3.47
N ALA A 67 -2.02 25.75 -3.87
CA ALA A 67 -2.63 27.07 -3.69
C ALA A 67 -3.95 27.26 -4.48
N ASP A 68 -4.14 26.52 -5.56
CA ASP A 68 -5.33 26.59 -6.41
C ASP A 68 -6.41 25.57 -6.00
N LEU A 69 -6.09 24.66 -5.08
CA LEU A 69 -7.03 23.64 -4.62
C LEU A 69 -8.06 24.22 -3.63
N ILE A 70 -9.30 23.78 -3.75
CA ILE A 70 -10.40 24.25 -2.92
C ILE A 70 -10.26 23.70 -1.50
N ARG A 71 -9.98 24.58 -0.52
CA ARG A 71 -10.02 24.23 0.90
C ARG A 71 -11.36 23.62 1.30
N GLY A 72 -11.28 22.56 2.11
CA GLY A 72 -12.46 21.80 2.55
C GLY A 72 -13.01 20.81 1.54
N ARG A 73 -12.33 20.65 0.41
CA ARG A 73 -12.69 19.67 -0.60
C ARG A 73 -11.49 18.81 -0.96
N VAL A 74 -11.77 17.52 -1.12
CA VAL A 74 -10.78 16.57 -1.62
C VAL A 74 -10.63 16.77 -3.11
N THR A 75 -9.39 16.91 -3.58
CA THR A 75 -9.08 16.94 -5.00
C THR A 75 -8.35 15.67 -5.41
N SER A 76 -8.83 15.00 -6.45
CA SER A 76 -8.13 13.87 -7.08
C SER A 76 -7.14 14.38 -8.11
N ILE A 77 -5.86 14.04 -7.97
CA ILE A 77 -4.79 14.42 -8.88
C ILE A 77 -4.35 13.21 -9.69
N ALA A 78 -4.45 13.31 -11.01
CA ALA A 78 -4.00 12.29 -11.96
C ALA A 78 -2.61 12.66 -12.52
N PRO A 79 -1.52 12.04 -12.04
CA PRO A 79 -0.16 12.42 -12.42
C PRO A 79 0.28 11.96 -13.81
N GLY A 80 -0.35 10.92 -14.36
CA GLY A 80 0.06 10.34 -15.65
C GLY A 80 1.46 9.72 -15.62
N GLY A 81 2.17 9.76 -16.74
CA GLY A 81 3.51 9.15 -16.86
C GLY A 81 3.50 7.64 -16.66
N GLU A 82 4.41 7.13 -15.82
CA GLU A 82 4.54 5.70 -15.50
C GLU A 82 3.49 5.20 -14.49
N THR A 83 2.64 6.09 -13.95
CA THR A 83 1.64 5.73 -12.94
C THR A 83 0.49 4.96 -13.55
N THR A 84 0.09 3.88 -12.89
CA THR A 84 -0.97 3.00 -13.40
C THR A 84 -1.44 2.01 -12.34
N CYS A 85 -2.66 1.54 -12.48
CA CYS A 85 -3.18 0.39 -11.75
C CYS A 85 -2.88 -0.93 -12.48
N LEU A 86 -3.18 -2.06 -11.83
CA LEU A 86 -2.78 -3.39 -12.29
C LEU A 86 -3.10 -3.68 -13.77
N ALA A 87 -4.31 -3.38 -14.28
CA ALA A 87 -4.66 -3.63 -15.70
C ALA A 87 -4.47 -2.41 -16.61
N GLY A 88 -3.75 -1.38 -16.18
CA GLY A 88 -3.52 -0.20 -17.00
C GLY A 88 -4.53 0.93 -16.81
N GLU A 89 -5.47 0.80 -15.86
CA GLU A 89 -6.33 1.91 -15.47
C GLU A 89 -5.49 3.10 -14.96
N PRO A 90 -5.94 4.34 -15.22
CA PRO A 90 -5.22 5.52 -14.73
C PRO A 90 -5.17 5.57 -13.21
N TYR A 91 -3.99 5.87 -12.69
CA TYR A 91 -3.77 6.15 -11.27
C TYR A 91 -4.12 7.61 -10.95
N SER A 92 -4.54 7.84 -9.69
CA SER A 92 -4.65 9.16 -9.10
C SER A 92 -4.47 9.06 -7.59
N PHE A 93 -3.85 10.07 -6.98
CA PHE A 93 -3.85 10.26 -5.53
C PHE A 93 -4.83 11.37 -5.14
N GLU A 94 -5.11 11.53 -3.86
CA GLU A 94 -6.05 12.53 -3.35
C GLU A 94 -5.34 13.52 -2.44
N VAL A 95 -5.80 14.77 -2.46
CA VAL A 95 -5.26 15.87 -1.65
C VAL A 95 -6.39 16.55 -0.89
N TYR A 96 -6.19 16.70 0.41
CA TYR A 96 -6.94 17.60 1.28
C TYR A 96 -6.04 18.83 1.50
N PRO A 97 -6.33 19.97 0.87
CA PRO A 97 -5.42 21.11 0.88
C PRO A 97 -5.44 21.84 2.23
N GLY A 98 -4.25 22.17 2.74
CA GLY A 98 -4.07 22.82 4.03
C GLY A 98 -2.83 23.71 4.07
N HIS A 99 -2.06 23.60 5.14
CA HIS A 99 -0.77 24.27 5.33
C HIS A 99 0.34 23.68 4.45
N THR A 100 1.31 24.50 4.04
CA THR A 100 2.45 24.10 3.20
C THR A 100 3.61 23.51 3.99
N ASP A 101 3.64 23.67 5.32
CA ASP A 101 4.69 23.23 6.23
C ASP A 101 4.25 22.08 7.16
N LYS A 102 2.95 21.77 7.20
CA LYS A 102 2.36 20.71 8.04
C LYS A 102 1.63 19.70 7.17
N VAL A 103 2.22 18.51 7.05
CA VAL A 103 1.81 17.51 6.05
C VAL A 103 1.52 16.17 6.70
N VAL A 104 0.47 15.52 6.22
CA VAL A 104 0.23 14.09 6.44
C VAL A 104 0.29 13.35 5.11
N ILE A 105 1.08 12.30 5.03
CA ILE A 105 1.11 11.36 3.91
C ILE A 105 0.44 10.08 4.40
N HIS A 106 -0.75 9.77 3.88
CA HIS A 106 -1.49 8.55 4.20
C HIS A 106 -1.44 7.56 3.04
N PHE A 107 -0.97 6.34 3.29
CA PHE A 107 -0.97 5.24 2.32
C PHE A 107 -2.23 4.39 2.49
N GLU A 108 -2.96 4.22 1.40
CA GLU A 108 -4.16 3.39 1.38
C GLU A 108 -3.82 1.90 1.59
N GLY A 109 -4.71 1.18 2.28
CA GLY A 109 -4.66 -0.28 2.35
C GLY A 109 -5.23 -0.95 1.11
N GLY A 110 -5.41 -2.27 1.18
CA GLY A 110 -6.06 -3.03 0.09
C GLY A 110 -5.35 -4.31 -0.31
N GLY A 111 -4.62 -4.95 0.61
CA GLY A 111 -4.01 -6.26 0.41
C GLY A 111 -2.82 -6.31 -0.55
N GLY A 112 -2.52 -7.48 -1.11
CA GLY A 112 -1.36 -7.69 -1.98
C GLY A 112 -1.44 -8.99 -2.76
N CYS A 113 -0.96 -8.99 -4.00
CA CYS A 113 -1.00 -10.14 -4.90
C CYS A 113 0.42 -10.54 -5.34
N TRP A 114 0.76 -11.81 -5.16
CA TRP A 114 2.08 -12.38 -5.51
C TRP A 114 2.02 -13.46 -6.58
N SER A 115 0.82 -13.84 -7.01
CA SER A 115 0.59 -14.82 -8.07
C SER A 115 -0.71 -14.51 -8.84
N LYS A 116 -0.86 -15.13 -10.02
CA LYS A 116 -2.11 -15.08 -10.79
C LYS A 116 -3.30 -15.58 -9.95
N THR A 117 -3.12 -16.66 -9.20
CA THR A 117 -4.16 -17.22 -8.34
C THR A 117 -4.61 -16.21 -7.28
N THR A 118 -3.66 -15.53 -6.62
CA THR A 118 -4.01 -14.53 -5.60
C THR A 118 -4.73 -13.33 -6.21
N LEU A 119 -4.34 -12.93 -7.43
CA LEU A 119 -5.05 -11.90 -8.19
C LEU A 119 -6.51 -12.31 -8.46
N ASP A 120 -6.74 -13.52 -8.95
CA ASP A 120 -8.09 -14.01 -9.29
C ASP A 120 -9.00 -14.16 -8.06
N LEU A 121 -8.42 -14.43 -6.90
CA LEU A 121 -9.13 -14.47 -5.62
C LEU A 121 -9.45 -13.06 -5.07
N GLY A 122 -8.96 -12.00 -5.70
CA GLY A 122 -9.18 -10.63 -5.25
C GLY A 122 -8.60 -10.35 -3.87
N VAL A 123 -7.40 -10.86 -3.58
CA VAL A 123 -6.70 -10.57 -2.30
C VAL A 123 -5.97 -9.22 -2.31
N CYS A 124 -5.94 -8.55 -3.46
CA CYS A 124 -5.53 -7.16 -3.58
C CYS A 124 -6.56 -6.36 -4.37
N ILE A 125 -6.64 -5.06 -4.09
CA ILE A 125 -7.39 -4.12 -4.92
C ILE A 125 -6.61 -3.79 -6.19
N ASP A 126 -7.35 -3.60 -7.29
CA ASP A 126 -6.81 -3.50 -8.65
C ASP A 126 -7.15 -2.19 -9.36
N GLU A 127 -7.90 -1.31 -8.69
CA GLU A 127 -8.27 0.01 -9.17
C GLU A 127 -8.28 1.02 -8.01
N VAL A 128 -8.18 2.31 -8.35
CA VAL A 128 -8.43 3.37 -7.37
C VAL A 128 -9.93 3.40 -7.09
N GLU A 129 -10.33 3.12 -5.86
CA GLU A 129 -11.74 3.20 -5.49
C GLU A 129 -12.24 4.65 -5.64
N GLN A 130 -13.43 4.84 -6.22
CA GLN A 130 -13.95 6.17 -6.55
C GLN A 130 -14.51 6.95 -5.35
N TRP A 131 -14.39 6.36 -4.17
CA TRP A 131 -14.99 6.83 -2.94
C TRP A 131 -14.00 7.61 -2.09
N THR A 132 -14.46 8.75 -1.60
CA THR A 132 -13.79 9.52 -0.56
C THR A 132 -14.47 9.22 0.77
N SER A 133 -13.74 8.61 1.70
CA SER A 133 -14.22 8.46 3.07
C SER A 133 -14.17 9.81 3.77
N ASN A 134 -15.21 10.13 4.55
CA ASN A 134 -15.26 11.30 5.43
C ASN A 134 -15.38 10.91 6.91
N ILE A 135 -14.97 9.68 7.24
CA ILE A 135 -15.05 9.13 8.59
C ILE A 135 -13.65 8.85 9.16
N GLY A 136 -13.55 8.79 10.49
CA GLY A 136 -12.29 8.50 11.18
C GLY A 136 -11.19 9.54 10.88
N PHE A 137 -10.01 9.07 10.49
CA PHE A 137 -8.86 9.91 10.10
C PHE A 137 -9.18 10.93 9.00
N PHE A 138 -10.13 10.62 8.10
CA PHE A 138 -10.55 11.52 7.03
C PHE A 138 -11.76 12.38 7.42
N ASN A 139 -12.35 12.16 8.60
CA ASN A 139 -13.38 13.05 9.12
C ASN A 139 -12.71 14.36 9.53
N SER A 140 -12.98 15.39 8.74
CA SER A 140 -12.74 16.78 9.12
C SER A 140 -11.29 17.19 9.33
N CYS A 141 -10.50 17.18 8.26
CA CYS A 141 -9.30 18.03 8.17
C CYS A 141 -9.59 19.54 8.32
N GLU A 142 -10.85 19.94 8.50
CA GLU A 142 -11.30 21.31 8.78
C GLU A 142 -12.04 21.53 10.11
N GLN A 143 -12.53 20.49 10.81
CA GLN A 143 -13.21 20.71 12.10
C GLN A 143 -12.15 20.75 13.18
N GLY A 144 -12.09 21.87 13.93
CA GLY A 144 -10.97 22.24 14.80
C GLY A 144 -10.61 21.28 15.93
N ASN A 145 -11.32 20.16 16.11
CA ASN A 145 -11.00 19.12 17.09
C ASN A 145 -10.23 17.92 16.49
N HIS A 146 -9.97 17.90 15.17
CA HIS A 146 -9.17 16.83 14.56
C HIS A 146 -7.65 17.10 14.76
N PRO A 147 -6.83 16.09 15.14
CA PRO A 147 -5.39 16.28 15.37
C PRO A 147 -4.61 16.83 14.17
N PHE A 148 -5.13 16.59 12.96
CA PHE A 148 -4.56 17.07 11.70
C PHE A 148 -5.38 18.21 11.07
N SER A 149 -6.19 18.91 11.86
CA SER A 149 -6.95 20.07 11.37
C SER A 149 -5.99 21.10 10.75
N GLY A 150 -6.28 21.50 9.51
CA GLY A 150 -5.47 22.44 8.72
C GLY A 150 -4.23 21.84 8.05
N TYR A 151 -3.84 20.60 8.32
CA TYR A 151 -2.72 19.97 7.62
C TYR A 151 -3.06 19.73 6.15
N THR A 152 -2.06 19.81 5.28
CA THR A 152 -2.20 19.23 3.94
C THR A 152 -2.12 17.71 4.07
N VAL A 153 -3.16 17.00 3.64
CA VAL A 153 -3.15 15.53 3.62
C VAL A 153 -3.03 15.05 2.18
N VAL A 154 -1.97 14.29 1.89
CA VAL A 154 -1.82 13.54 0.65
C VAL A 154 -2.17 12.10 0.92
N HIS A 155 -3.32 11.68 0.38
CA HIS A 155 -3.77 10.31 0.42
C HIS A 155 -3.25 9.57 -0.83
N VAL A 156 -2.16 8.82 -0.63
CA VAL A 156 -1.53 7.97 -1.64
C VAL A 156 -2.43 6.75 -1.84
N ARG A 157 -3.29 6.83 -2.85
CA ARG A 157 -4.20 5.73 -3.21
C ARG A 157 -3.43 4.49 -3.65
N TYR A 158 -4.07 3.33 -3.54
CA TYR A 158 -3.49 2.03 -3.86
C TYR A 158 -4.35 1.29 -4.90
N CYS A 159 -3.68 0.71 -5.90
CA CYS A 159 -4.33 -0.11 -6.94
C CYS A 159 -3.35 -1.02 -7.68
N SER A 160 -2.15 -1.19 -7.11
CA SER A 160 -1.01 -1.83 -7.76
C SER A 160 -0.71 -3.22 -7.20
N GLY A 161 -1.41 -3.66 -6.14
CA GLY A 161 -1.28 -5.01 -5.58
C GLY A 161 0.11 -5.36 -5.04
N ASP A 162 0.96 -4.37 -4.79
CA ASP A 162 2.38 -4.49 -4.48
C ASP A 162 2.84 -3.69 -3.25
N ALA A 163 1.92 -3.39 -2.34
CA ALA A 163 2.15 -2.63 -1.11
C ALA A 163 2.94 -1.32 -1.33
N HIS A 164 2.65 -0.60 -2.42
CA HIS A 164 3.25 0.69 -2.78
C HIS A 164 4.73 0.67 -3.19
N VAL A 165 5.35 -0.49 -3.39
CA VAL A 165 6.81 -0.59 -3.60
C VAL A 165 7.21 -1.30 -4.88
N GLY A 166 6.25 -1.85 -5.61
CA GLY A 166 6.54 -2.63 -6.81
C GLY A 166 6.96 -1.78 -8.01
N ASN A 167 7.80 -2.41 -8.83
CA ASN A 167 8.11 -2.02 -10.19
C ASN A 167 8.38 -3.27 -11.02
N ILE A 168 7.31 -3.95 -11.40
CA ILE A 168 7.37 -5.15 -12.23
C ILE A 168 6.14 -5.30 -13.11
N THR A 169 6.36 -5.84 -14.31
CA THR A 169 5.27 -6.30 -15.20
C THR A 169 5.17 -7.82 -15.11
N ARG A 170 3.98 -8.32 -14.79
CA ARG A 170 3.69 -9.75 -14.64
C ARG A 170 2.92 -10.27 -15.85
N PRO A 171 3.15 -11.51 -16.31
CA PRO A 171 2.40 -12.14 -17.41
C PRO A 171 1.03 -12.67 -16.93
N TRP A 172 0.30 -11.89 -16.13
CA TRP A 172 -1.02 -12.23 -15.62
C TRP A 172 -2.10 -11.61 -16.50
N LYS A 173 -3.09 -12.42 -16.90
CA LYS A 173 -4.24 -11.94 -17.65
C LYS A 173 -5.27 -11.31 -16.72
N MET A 174 -5.69 -10.08 -17.00
CA MET A 174 -6.72 -9.39 -16.24
C MET A 174 -7.58 -8.53 -17.15
N THR A 175 -8.87 -8.45 -16.87
CA THR A 175 -9.78 -7.60 -17.64
C THR A 175 -9.67 -6.16 -17.14
N ASN A 176 -9.20 -5.26 -18.01
CA ASN A 176 -9.31 -3.82 -17.77
C ASN A 176 -10.76 -3.40 -17.97
N ARG A 177 -11.31 -2.63 -17.04
CA ARG A 177 -12.73 -2.23 -17.06
C ARG A 177 -13.08 -1.24 -18.16
N ARG A 178 -12.07 -0.58 -18.74
CA ARG A 178 -12.19 0.41 -19.83
C ARG A 178 -11.77 -0.15 -21.19
N ASN A 179 -10.74 -0.98 -21.21
CA ASN A 179 -9.99 -1.34 -22.42
C ASN A 179 -9.94 -2.86 -22.69
N GLY A 180 -10.76 -3.66 -22.01
CA GLY A 180 -10.87 -5.11 -22.22
C GLY A 180 -9.69 -5.92 -21.68
N LEU A 181 -9.53 -7.15 -22.17
CA LEU A 181 -8.52 -8.09 -21.67
C LEU A 181 -7.09 -7.57 -21.86
N LYS A 182 -6.29 -7.59 -20.80
CA LYS A 182 -4.84 -7.39 -20.81
C LYS A 182 -4.12 -8.71 -20.62
N ASN A 183 -3.01 -8.89 -21.32
CA ASN A 183 -2.17 -10.08 -21.20
C ASN A 183 -1.09 -9.96 -20.11
N THR A 184 -0.95 -8.77 -19.53
CA THR A 184 0.00 -8.47 -18.46
C THR A 184 -0.65 -7.55 -17.44
N VAL A 185 -0.19 -7.62 -16.19
CA VAL A 185 -0.47 -6.61 -15.17
C VAL A 185 0.78 -5.86 -14.76
N LYS A 186 0.61 -4.63 -14.29
CA LYS A 186 1.67 -3.72 -13.87
C LYS A 186 1.59 -3.45 -12.38
N GLN A 187 2.56 -3.96 -11.63
CA GLN A 187 2.77 -3.63 -10.22
C GLN A 187 3.72 -2.43 -10.17
N HIS A 188 3.12 -1.23 -10.19
CA HIS A 188 3.80 0.08 -10.35
C HIS A 188 3.66 0.98 -9.10
N GLY A 189 3.47 0.39 -7.91
CA GLY A 189 3.29 1.10 -6.64
C GLY A 189 4.40 2.10 -6.34
N TYR A 190 5.63 1.81 -6.78
CA TYR A 190 6.75 2.75 -6.69
C TYR A 190 6.46 4.07 -7.41
N PHE A 191 6.08 4.00 -8.69
CA PHE A 191 5.82 5.19 -9.51
C PHE A 191 4.59 5.94 -9.02
N ASN A 192 3.55 5.19 -8.62
CA ASN A 192 2.33 5.76 -8.04
C ASN A 192 2.66 6.59 -6.79
N SER A 193 3.38 6.02 -5.82
CA SER A 193 3.75 6.73 -4.58
C SER A 193 4.71 7.90 -4.83
N MET A 194 5.77 7.67 -5.63
CA MET A 194 6.75 8.69 -5.95
C MET A 194 6.13 9.90 -6.68
N SER A 195 5.09 9.69 -7.50
CA SER A 195 4.39 10.78 -8.16
C SER A 195 3.70 11.73 -7.18
N ALA A 196 3.11 11.19 -6.11
CA ALA A 196 2.49 11.97 -5.05
C ALA A 196 3.54 12.74 -4.24
N PHE A 197 4.70 12.14 -3.96
CA PHE A 197 5.78 12.81 -3.22
C PHE A 197 6.42 13.94 -4.02
N LYS A 198 6.60 13.75 -5.34
CA LYS A 198 7.10 14.81 -6.23
C LYS A 198 6.13 15.98 -6.29
N TRP A 199 4.85 15.70 -6.51
CA TRP A 199 3.82 16.73 -6.48
C TRP A 199 3.83 17.47 -5.13
N LEU A 200 3.88 16.74 -4.02
CA LEU A 200 3.92 17.35 -2.69
C LEU A 200 5.15 18.24 -2.51
N LYS A 201 6.34 17.76 -2.89
CA LYS A 201 7.60 18.51 -2.79
C LYS A 201 7.57 19.83 -3.58
N ASP A 202 6.89 19.85 -4.71
CA ASP A 202 6.73 21.05 -5.55
C ASP A 202 5.67 22.03 -5.01
N ASN A 203 4.90 21.62 -4.00
CA ASN A 203 3.76 22.36 -3.47
C ASN A 203 3.88 22.72 -1.98
N THR A 204 4.96 22.29 -1.32
CA THR A 204 5.21 22.55 0.10
C THR A 204 6.49 23.34 0.29
N ASP A 205 6.69 23.78 1.52
CA ASP A 205 7.92 24.40 1.94
C ASP A 205 9.11 23.43 1.75
N VAL A 206 10.30 23.99 1.54
CA VAL A 206 11.52 23.20 1.31
C VAL A 206 11.83 22.32 2.53
N GLU A 207 11.59 22.86 3.73
CA GLU A 207 11.68 22.20 5.03
C GLU A 207 10.30 22.24 5.67
N LEU A 208 9.79 21.09 6.12
CA LEU A 208 8.49 21.02 6.79
C LEU A 208 8.63 21.28 8.30
N ASP A 209 7.65 21.92 8.91
CA ASP A 209 7.51 21.98 10.36
C ASP A 209 7.16 20.59 10.92
N THR A 210 6.12 19.96 10.36
CA THR A 210 5.65 18.65 10.80
C THR A 210 5.34 17.74 9.62
N LEU A 211 5.87 16.52 9.65
CA LEU A 211 5.54 15.44 8.70
C LEU A 211 5.01 14.21 9.45
N VAL A 212 3.77 13.84 9.14
CA VAL A 212 3.19 12.57 9.61
C VAL A 212 3.10 11.61 8.43
N MET A 213 3.65 10.41 8.60
CA MET A 213 3.57 9.32 7.64
C MET A 213 2.68 8.24 8.24
N THR A 214 1.63 7.83 7.55
CA THR A 214 0.70 6.84 8.09
C THR A 214 0.11 5.97 7.00
N GLY A 215 -0.47 4.85 7.39
CA GLY A 215 -1.26 4.01 6.49
C GLY A 215 -1.88 2.86 7.26
N SER A 216 -2.87 2.23 6.63
CA SER A 216 -3.58 1.09 7.21
C SER A 216 -3.36 -0.16 6.36
N SER A 217 -3.19 -1.33 7.00
CA SER A 217 -2.96 -2.61 6.30
C SER A 217 -1.70 -2.55 5.41
N ALA A 218 -1.81 -2.81 4.10
CA ALA A 218 -0.71 -2.67 3.15
C ALA A 218 -0.11 -1.25 3.15
N GLY A 219 -0.91 -0.22 3.44
CA GLY A 219 -0.44 1.15 3.62
C GLY A 219 0.40 1.35 4.89
N GLY A 220 0.15 0.57 5.94
CA GLY A 220 0.99 0.58 7.14
C GLY A 220 2.40 0.08 6.83
N ILE A 221 2.51 -0.99 6.03
CA ILE A 221 3.79 -1.48 5.49
C ILE A 221 4.46 -0.37 4.67
N ALA A 222 3.72 0.28 3.77
CA ALA A 222 4.24 1.36 2.93
C ALA A 222 4.78 2.53 3.77
N ALA A 223 4.08 2.92 4.85
CA ALA A 223 4.52 3.99 5.73
C ALA A 223 5.90 3.71 6.36
N GLU A 224 6.16 2.47 6.78
CA GLU A 224 7.46 2.07 7.32
C GLU A 224 8.56 2.10 6.25
N ILE A 225 8.28 1.50 5.10
CA ILE A 225 9.25 1.36 4.01
C ILE A 225 9.65 2.72 3.45
N TRP A 226 8.67 3.61 3.23
CA TRP A 226 8.90 4.91 2.60
C TRP A 226 9.44 5.96 3.58
N ALA A 227 9.34 5.75 4.90
CA ALA A 227 9.73 6.76 5.88
C ALA A 227 11.16 7.31 5.72
N PRO A 228 12.22 6.49 5.55
CA PRO A 228 13.57 7.02 5.34
C PRO A 228 13.68 7.95 4.12
N GLN A 229 13.01 7.59 3.02
CA GLN A 229 12.99 8.40 1.80
C GLN A 229 12.29 9.74 2.04
N LEU A 230 11.13 9.71 2.70
CA LEU A 230 10.34 10.91 2.96
C LEU A 230 11.05 11.86 3.92
N LEU A 231 11.69 11.32 4.97
CA LEU A 231 12.50 12.12 5.89
C LEU A 231 13.70 12.77 5.18
N ALA A 232 14.37 12.06 4.27
CA ALA A 232 15.44 12.63 3.44
C ALA A 232 14.93 13.73 2.48
N MET A 233 13.76 13.53 1.88
CA MET A 233 13.16 14.47 0.93
C MET A 233 12.66 15.77 1.58
N PHE A 234 11.99 15.67 2.73
CA PHE A 234 11.27 16.79 3.34
C PHE A 234 11.98 17.42 4.55
N ARG A 235 12.95 16.72 5.15
CA ARG A 235 13.76 17.17 6.30
C ARG A 235 12.91 17.85 7.40
N PRO A 236 11.82 17.22 7.86
CA PRO A 236 10.90 17.87 8.78
C PRO A 236 11.54 18.15 10.15
N LYS A 237 11.11 19.22 10.83
CA LYS A 237 11.51 19.49 12.23
C LYS A 237 10.93 18.47 13.19
N HIS A 238 9.68 18.06 12.96
CA HIS A 238 8.98 17.04 13.72
C HIS A 238 8.44 15.96 12.80
N SER A 239 8.62 14.69 13.18
CA SER A 239 8.13 13.58 12.37
C SER A 239 7.55 12.43 13.18
N THR A 240 6.52 11.81 12.60
CA THR A 240 5.83 10.65 13.18
C THR A 240 5.49 9.65 12.10
N VAL A 241 5.74 8.36 12.34
CA VAL A 241 5.26 7.23 11.54
C VAL A 241 4.18 6.50 12.33
N LEU A 242 2.96 6.48 11.83
CA LEU A 242 1.79 5.82 12.43
C LEU A 242 1.37 4.63 11.58
N VAL A 243 1.63 3.43 12.07
CA VAL A 243 1.39 2.16 11.38
C VAL A 243 0.12 1.53 11.91
N ASP A 244 -0.93 1.47 11.11
CA ASP A 244 -2.22 0.86 11.49
C ASP A 244 -2.41 -0.52 10.83
N SER A 245 -2.84 -1.49 11.63
CA SER A 245 -3.29 -2.82 11.19
C SER A 245 -2.24 -3.61 10.40
N TRP A 246 -0.97 -3.53 10.85
CA TRP A 246 0.17 -4.29 10.35
C TRP A 246 1.02 -4.81 11.52
N ALA A 247 1.17 -6.13 11.62
CA ALA A 247 1.80 -6.77 12.79
C ALA A 247 3.24 -7.26 12.59
N GLY A 248 3.79 -7.22 11.37
CA GLY A 248 5.15 -7.71 11.13
C GLY A 248 5.31 -9.23 11.16
N VAL A 249 4.24 -9.99 10.88
CA VAL A 249 4.24 -11.45 11.02
C VAL A 249 3.94 -12.14 9.69
N PHE A 250 5.01 -12.52 8.98
CA PHE A 250 4.94 -13.38 7.80
C PHE A 250 5.80 -14.65 7.95
N PRO A 251 5.57 -15.66 7.10
CA PRO A 251 6.44 -16.83 7.04
C PRO A 251 7.92 -16.44 6.84
N LYS A 252 8.83 -17.27 7.35
CA LYS A 252 10.27 -17.02 7.28
C LYS A 252 10.72 -16.72 5.83
N ASN A 253 11.52 -15.67 5.67
CA ASN A 253 12.09 -15.15 4.42
C ASN A 253 11.07 -14.63 3.39
N PHE A 254 9.76 -14.67 3.67
CA PHE A 254 8.76 -14.20 2.72
C PHE A 254 8.95 -12.72 2.36
N GLU A 255 9.15 -11.87 3.36
CA GLU A 255 9.28 -10.42 3.18
C GLU A 255 10.35 -10.06 2.15
N GLY A 256 11.62 -10.40 2.40
CA GLY A 256 12.72 -10.03 1.53
C GLY A 256 12.64 -10.62 0.13
N GLU A 257 12.19 -11.88 0.01
CA GLU A 257 12.00 -12.48 -1.29
C GLU A 257 10.85 -11.84 -2.06
N MET A 258 9.75 -11.43 -1.39
CA MET A 258 8.64 -10.73 -2.04
C MET A 258 9.05 -9.33 -2.48
N LEU A 259 9.73 -8.57 -1.63
CA LEU A 259 10.24 -7.24 -1.99
C LEU A 259 11.17 -7.32 -3.21
N ARG A 260 12.03 -8.35 -3.26
CA ARG A 260 12.88 -8.63 -4.44
C ARG A 260 12.04 -8.99 -5.67
N ASP A 261 11.08 -9.90 -5.53
CA ASP A 261 10.20 -10.36 -6.61
C ASP A 261 9.31 -9.24 -7.17
N MET A 262 8.93 -8.25 -6.37
CA MET A 262 8.22 -7.05 -6.83
C MET A 262 9.13 -6.03 -7.54
N GLY A 263 10.43 -6.30 -7.67
CA GLY A 263 11.39 -5.43 -8.33
C GLY A 263 11.92 -4.29 -7.46
N MET A 264 11.59 -4.27 -6.16
CA MET A 264 11.93 -3.17 -5.26
C MET A 264 13.44 -2.93 -5.14
N CYS A 265 14.23 -4.00 -5.13
CA CYS A 265 15.70 -3.91 -4.97
C CYS A 265 16.42 -3.28 -6.18
N GLY A 266 15.74 -3.10 -7.31
CA GLY A 266 16.26 -2.43 -8.51
C GLY A 266 15.97 -0.93 -8.57
N LEU A 267 15.13 -0.42 -7.66
CA LEU A 267 14.65 0.97 -7.69
C LEU A 267 15.72 1.98 -7.27
N PRO A 268 15.73 3.21 -7.79
CA PRO A 268 16.77 4.19 -7.46
C PRO A 268 16.59 4.89 -6.10
N TRP A 269 15.47 4.66 -5.40
CA TRP A 269 15.15 5.29 -4.11
C TRP A 269 16.18 5.11 -2.99
N TYR A 270 17.07 4.12 -3.08
CA TYR A 270 18.12 3.97 -2.08
C TYR A 270 19.31 4.90 -2.32
N ARG A 271 19.53 5.37 -3.55
CA ARG A 271 20.85 5.88 -4.02
C ARG A 271 21.37 7.04 -3.18
N ASP A 272 20.48 7.92 -2.76
CA ASP A 272 20.83 9.14 -2.02
C ASP A 272 20.32 9.10 -0.56
N VAL A 273 19.89 7.93 -0.09
CA VAL A 273 19.41 7.71 1.28
C VAL A 273 20.30 6.65 1.92
N PRO A 274 21.34 7.04 2.69
CA PRO A 274 22.30 6.10 3.27
C PRO A 274 21.63 4.98 4.07
N ALA A 275 20.55 5.31 4.79
CA ALA A 275 19.73 4.35 5.52
C ALA A 275 19.16 3.24 4.60
N LEU A 276 18.76 3.54 3.37
CA LEU A 276 18.27 2.54 2.44
C LEU A 276 19.42 1.84 1.69
N THR A 277 20.51 2.56 1.41
CA THR A 277 21.68 1.99 0.72
C THR A 277 22.31 0.83 1.48
N SER A 278 22.38 0.89 2.82
CA SER A 278 22.93 -0.18 3.65
C SER A 278 22.14 -1.50 3.55
N LEU A 279 20.86 -1.44 3.15
CA LEU A 279 19.94 -2.58 3.10
C LEU A 279 19.92 -3.28 1.74
N ILE A 280 20.54 -2.69 0.70
CA ILE A 280 20.54 -3.25 -0.67
C ILE A 280 21.08 -4.68 -0.72
N PRO A 281 22.19 -5.05 -0.05
CA PRO A 281 22.69 -6.43 -0.09
C PRO A 281 21.64 -7.44 0.39
N LYS A 282 21.03 -7.17 1.55
CA LYS A 282 19.93 -7.97 2.12
C LYS A 282 18.69 -8.00 1.20
N CYS A 283 18.41 -6.90 0.51
CA CYS A 283 17.30 -6.87 -0.45
C CYS A 283 17.56 -7.84 -1.60
N ARG A 284 18.76 -7.77 -2.19
CA ARG A 284 19.13 -8.58 -3.37
C ARG A 284 19.22 -10.07 -3.07
N ASP A 285 19.75 -10.44 -1.92
CA ASP A 285 19.80 -11.85 -1.51
C ASP A 285 18.44 -12.39 -1.01
N GLY A 286 17.46 -11.51 -0.77
CA GLY A 286 16.11 -11.86 -0.33
C GLY A 286 15.99 -12.08 1.18
N SER A 287 17.00 -11.71 1.96
CA SER A 287 17.02 -11.82 3.43
C SER A 287 16.49 -10.58 4.15
N LEU A 288 16.24 -9.48 3.44
CA LEU A 288 15.73 -8.23 4.01
C LEU A 288 14.40 -8.46 4.74
N LYS A 289 14.32 -8.01 5.97
CA LYS A 289 13.08 -7.99 6.75
C LYS A 289 12.59 -6.55 6.87
N LEU A 290 11.29 -6.37 6.98
CA LEU A 290 10.71 -5.05 7.27
C LEU A 290 11.22 -4.52 8.62
N LYS A 291 11.48 -5.42 9.57
CA LYS A 291 12.18 -5.08 10.82
C LYS A 291 13.57 -4.45 10.58
N ASP A 292 14.36 -4.96 9.63
CA ASP A 292 15.67 -4.35 9.32
C ASP A 292 15.48 -2.90 8.82
N MET A 293 14.42 -2.64 8.06
CA MET A 293 14.09 -1.29 7.58
C MET A 293 13.73 -0.36 8.74
N VAL A 294 12.92 -0.83 9.69
CA VAL A 294 12.55 -0.07 10.89
C VAL A 294 13.76 0.19 11.80
N GLU A 295 14.60 -0.81 12.06
CA GLU A 295 15.83 -0.63 12.85
C GLU A 295 16.76 0.41 12.21
N GLN A 296 16.87 0.38 10.88
CA GLN A 296 17.69 1.32 10.12
C GLN A 296 17.09 2.73 10.05
N LEU A 297 15.77 2.85 10.00
CA LEU A 297 15.03 4.11 10.14
C LEU A 297 15.34 4.77 11.50
N LEU A 298 15.12 4.03 12.59
CA LEU A 298 15.31 4.54 13.96
C LEU A 298 16.78 4.87 14.25
N THR A 299 17.72 4.14 13.63
CA THR A 299 19.16 4.44 13.73
C THR A 299 19.51 5.75 13.00
N ALA A 300 18.96 5.96 11.80
CA ALA A 300 19.28 7.13 10.98
C ALA A 300 18.52 8.40 11.42
N TYR A 301 17.34 8.23 12.01
CA TYR A 301 16.44 9.31 12.42
C TYR A 301 15.93 9.07 13.85
N PRO A 302 16.78 9.18 14.88
CA PRO A 302 16.41 8.86 16.26
C PRO A 302 15.30 9.75 16.84
N GLU A 303 15.04 10.92 16.23
CA GLU A 303 13.99 11.86 16.61
C GLU A 303 12.61 11.52 16.02
N VAL A 304 12.52 10.51 15.12
CA VAL A 304 11.23 10.11 14.55
C VAL A 304 10.39 9.38 15.60
N ASN A 305 9.14 9.80 15.78
CA ASN A 305 8.20 9.07 16.60
C ASN A 305 7.62 7.89 15.81
N MET A 306 7.59 6.70 16.39
CA MET A 306 6.89 5.55 15.80
C MET A 306 5.75 5.08 16.70
N MET A 307 4.59 4.81 16.10
CA MET A 307 3.44 4.23 16.76
C MET A 307 2.87 3.10 15.90
N HIS A 308 2.59 1.96 16.53
CA HIS A 308 1.86 0.85 15.90
C HIS A 308 0.49 0.71 16.57
N ILE A 309 -0.55 0.68 15.76
CA ILE A 309 -1.93 0.43 16.17
C ILE A 309 -2.32 -0.90 15.55
N VAL A 310 -2.33 -1.97 16.34
CA VAL A 310 -2.56 -3.33 15.82
C VAL A 310 -3.51 -4.08 16.73
N ALA A 311 -4.54 -4.68 16.15
CA ALA A 311 -5.45 -5.55 16.89
C ALA A 311 -4.73 -6.87 17.26
N LYS A 312 -4.90 -7.31 18.51
CA LYS A 312 -4.33 -8.59 18.99
C LYS A 312 -4.78 -9.80 18.14
N TYR A 313 -5.99 -9.73 17.61
CA TYR A 313 -6.59 -10.77 16.75
C TYR A 313 -6.97 -10.17 15.40
N ASP A 314 -5.98 -9.59 14.71
CA ASP A 314 -6.18 -9.08 13.36
C ASP A 314 -6.54 -10.23 12.40
N ALA A 315 -7.75 -10.18 11.83
CA ALA A 315 -8.25 -11.21 10.93
C ALA A 315 -7.51 -11.22 9.59
N VAL A 316 -7.12 -10.05 9.08
CA VAL A 316 -6.43 -9.88 7.81
C VAL A 316 -4.99 -10.38 7.92
N GLN A 317 -4.28 -10.02 8.99
CA GLN A 317 -2.92 -10.50 9.24
C GLN A 317 -2.86 -12.03 9.32
N ARG A 318 -3.81 -12.67 10.02
CA ARG A 318 -3.89 -14.13 10.12
C ARG A 318 -4.17 -14.77 8.77
N PHE A 319 -5.13 -14.22 8.03
CA PHE A 319 -5.45 -14.65 6.67
C PHE A 319 -4.23 -14.59 5.74
N PHE A 320 -3.52 -13.46 5.71
CA PHE A 320 -2.33 -13.31 4.88
C PHE A 320 -1.22 -14.25 5.33
N HIS A 321 -0.97 -14.39 6.64
CA HIS A 321 0.02 -15.35 7.15
C HIS A 321 -0.26 -16.76 6.64
N ASP A 322 -1.52 -17.22 6.75
CA ASP A 322 -1.90 -18.58 6.36
C ASP A 322 -1.87 -18.76 4.83
N MET A 323 -2.38 -17.81 4.06
CA MET A 323 -2.28 -17.85 2.59
C MET A 323 -0.84 -17.91 2.12
N LEU A 324 0.04 -17.08 2.70
CA LEU A 324 1.45 -17.03 2.35
C LEU A 324 2.17 -18.32 2.73
N ALA A 325 1.92 -18.85 3.92
CA ALA A 325 2.53 -20.08 4.39
C ALA A 325 2.24 -21.28 3.46
N ASN A 326 1.10 -21.25 2.77
CA ASN A 326 0.65 -22.29 1.88
C ASN A 326 1.08 -22.02 0.42
N THR A 327 0.77 -20.85 -0.13
CA THR A 327 1.06 -20.53 -1.55
C THR A 327 2.54 -20.25 -1.83
N TYR A 328 3.27 -19.68 -0.88
CA TYR A 328 4.67 -19.28 -1.11
C TYR A 328 5.63 -20.47 -1.08
N ASN A 329 5.39 -21.43 -0.19
CA ASN A 329 6.13 -22.68 -0.19
C ASN A 329 5.79 -23.54 -1.42
N LEU A 330 4.57 -23.45 -1.95
CA LEU A 330 4.18 -24.14 -3.18
C LEU A 330 4.94 -23.62 -4.41
N ASN A 331 5.19 -22.30 -4.53
CA ASN A 331 6.02 -21.77 -5.62
C ASN A 331 7.46 -22.30 -5.57
N LYS A 332 8.05 -22.46 -4.37
CA LYS A 332 9.36 -23.10 -4.21
C LYS A 332 9.34 -24.58 -4.55
N VAL A 333 8.31 -25.30 -4.10
CA VAL A 333 8.09 -26.71 -4.48
C VAL A 333 7.96 -26.83 -5.98
N GLN A 334 7.09 -26.06 -6.64
CA GLN A 334 6.90 -26.14 -8.09
C GLN A 334 8.14 -25.72 -8.88
N ALA A 335 8.89 -24.71 -8.43
CA ALA A 335 10.15 -24.31 -9.05
C ALA A 335 11.23 -25.40 -8.96
N ILE A 336 11.26 -26.17 -7.87
CA ILE A 336 12.25 -27.24 -7.64
C ILE A 336 11.78 -28.57 -8.25
N CYS A 337 10.52 -28.91 -8.07
CA CYS A 337 9.94 -30.18 -8.46
C CYS A 337 9.50 -30.23 -9.92
N GLY A 338 9.07 -29.10 -10.51
CA GLY A 338 8.36 -29.10 -11.79
C GLY A 338 7.12 -30.02 -11.73
N ASP A 339 6.87 -30.77 -12.80
CA ASP A 339 5.76 -31.74 -12.87
C ASP A 339 6.11 -33.13 -12.30
N ARG A 340 7.19 -33.26 -11.51
CA ARG A 340 7.64 -34.56 -10.99
C ARG A 340 6.64 -35.15 -9.99
N LYS A 341 5.98 -36.25 -10.39
CA LYS A 341 5.11 -37.04 -9.51
C LYS A 341 5.88 -37.53 -8.27
N GLY A 342 5.34 -37.23 -7.09
CA GLY A 342 5.89 -37.65 -5.78
C GLY A 342 6.85 -36.64 -5.13
N CYS A 343 7.18 -35.54 -5.80
CA CYS A 343 7.97 -34.46 -5.22
C CYS A 343 7.06 -33.53 -4.41
N SER A 344 7.48 -33.17 -3.20
CA SER A 344 6.64 -32.52 -2.19
C SER A 344 7.39 -31.41 -1.46
N ARG A 345 6.72 -30.76 -0.52
CA ARG A 345 7.31 -29.76 0.38
C ARG A 345 8.47 -30.31 1.23
N ALA A 346 8.54 -31.62 1.47
CA ALA A 346 9.64 -32.24 2.21
C ALA A 346 10.95 -32.27 1.39
N ASP A 347 10.86 -32.16 0.07
CA ASP A 347 11.97 -32.29 -0.87
C ASP A 347 12.61 -30.94 -1.24
N VAL A 348 12.02 -29.83 -0.76
CA VAL A 348 12.56 -28.48 -0.92
C VAL A 348 13.62 -28.22 0.16
N PRO A 349 14.87 -27.85 -0.22
CA PRO A 349 15.90 -27.48 0.74
C PRO A 349 15.42 -26.37 1.68
N LYS A 350 15.68 -26.55 2.98
CA LYS A 350 15.22 -25.65 4.06
C LYS A 350 15.94 -24.31 4.07
#